data_AF-A0A820K7G9-F1
#
_entry.id   AF-A0A820K7G9-F1
#
_cell.length_a   1.000
_cell.length_b   1.000
_cell.length_c   1.000
_cell.angle_alpha   90.00
_cell.angle_beta   90.00
_cell.angle_gamma   90.00
#
_symmetry.space_group_name_H-M   'P 1'
#
loop_
_entity.id
_entity.type
_entity.pdbx_description
1 polymer ?
#
loop_
_entity_poly.entity_id
_entity_poly.type
_entity_poly.pdbx_seq_one_letter_code
_entity_poly.pdbx_strand_id
1 'polypeptide(L)'
;MYLGPFILFYVFVFTGAKHFNGGTIGWAPIDPYDNSTPVDITITQSYSWTYPYIQCANNVPISTGGFGTANTNLTCVVDCSTDGGYSSTPVNILTDCTSSSSSLKMMTSERSKNITLSADAHFYLAYRGSAWVPLNDPAEKGLDWSIVTYIDLRKRSDGFINTPPVAKFVSPQYAIVNKTIQINIPVSDANTGDDVRCRWSTYTTGYRRRKRFDKQEYINHRSDVYFYSELTSHREFIHIRKKRSCGGCGTTSCLSGCDCTCNGCTSTTCTGSTCTDTGGCNTTVATTTTVAATTTAATTTTVAATTTVAATTTVAATTTGATTTTVATTTNAATTIINTTTTETPGTPKSTSSFPIRQAIDECADICYPNSVPSGTTLSNCTITFTGTKAGVWYAVAVQVEDFIDTSSTTPMSSVPVQFLIYVQSQPACSLEPLIIPLDRCLEVQVGVSISFNLSAINLCTPSVATLTDIVVLSGITGMTHSNLTHSSTNSSIYYMKFTWTPQANQIGSQQLCTVAYTR
;
A
#
# COMPACT_ATOMS: atom_id res chain seq x y z
N MET A 1 15.30 -14.53 59.78
CA MET A 1 15.52 -14.38 58.33
C MET A 1 14.16 -14.09 57.70
N TYR A 2 13.86 -12.83 57.43
CA TYR A 2 12.55 -12.39 56.92
C TYR A 2 12.49 -12.61 55.40
N LEU A 3 11.56 -13.46 54.93
CA LEU A 3 11.19 -13.57 53.52
C LEU A 3 10.20 -12.45 53.20
N GLY A 4 10.68 -11.40 52.54
CA GLY A 4 9.83 -10.36 51.97
C GLY A 4 9.17 -10.84 50.66
N PRO A 5 7.94 -10.39 50.34
CA PRO A 5 7.24 -10.82 49.14
C PRO A 5 7.86 -10.16 47.91
N PHE A 6 8.26 -10.98 46.93
CA PHE A 6 8.62 -10.53 45.60
C PHE A 6 7.35 -10.11 44.85
N ILE A 7 7.14 -8.80 44.69
CA ILE A 7 6.11 -8.25 43.82
C ILE A 7 6.65 -8.33 42.39
N LEU A 8 6.06 -9.22 41.60
CA LEU A 8 6.35 -9.36 40.17
C LEU A 8 5.63 -8.23 39.41
N PHE A 9 6.36 -7.19 39.01
CA PHE A 9 5.85 -6.18 38.10
C PHE A 9 5.77 -6.76 36.68
N TYR A 10 4.57 -7.15 36.25
CA TYR A 10 4.29 -7.40 34.83
C TYR A 10 4.30 -6.06 34.09
N VAL A 11 5.42 -5.75 33.44
CA VAL A 11 5.48 -4.68 32.45
C VAL A 11 4.77 -5.19 31.20
N PHE A 12 3.49 -4.83 31.04
CA PHE A 12 2.80 -4.98 29.77
C PHE A 12 3.37 -3.95 28.79
N VAL A 13 4.31 -4.37 27.95
CA VAL A 13 4.69 -3.57 26.77
C VAL A 13 3.55 -3.71 25.76
N PHE A 14 2.65 -2.74 25.73
CA PHE A 14 1.71 -2.61 24.63
C PHE A 14 2.50 -2.23 23.37
N THR A 15 2.79 -3.19 22.51
CA THR A 15 3.21 -2.89 21.15
C THR A 15 1.99 -2.33 20.44
N GLY A 16 1.83 -1.00 20.45
CA GLY A 16 0.82 -0.33 19.65
C GLY A 16 1.15 -0.61 18.19
N ALA A 17 0.48 -1.59 17.60
CA ALA A 17 0.52 -1.78 16.16
C ALA A 17 -0.09 -0.51 15.57
N LYS A 18 0.75 0.41 15.06
CA LYS A 18 0.25 1.39 14.11
C LYS A 18 -0.39 0.55 13.00
N HIS A 19 -1.59 0.92 12.57
CA HIS A 19 -2.27 0.25 11.49
C HIS A 19 -2.23 1.17 10.29
N PHE A 20 -1.01 1.37 9.80
CA PHE A 20 -0.75 2.19 8.63
C PHE A 20 -1.23 1.44 7.39
N ASN A 21 -1.96 2.15 6.52
CA ASN A 21 -2.59 1.60 5.32
C ASN A 21 -2.13 2.33 4.04
N GLY A 22 -1.09 3.15 4.16
CA GLY A 22 -0.49 3.89 3.05
C GLY A 22 -0.45 5.39 3.27
N GLY A 23 0.14 6.09 2.32
CA GLY A 23 0.26 7.53 2.36
C GLY A 23 1.24 8.07 1.32
N THR A 24 1.38 9.39 1.35
CA THR A 24 2.28 10.16 0.49
C THR A 24 2.83 11.38 1.26
N ILE A 25 4.01 11.83 0.85
CA ILE A 25 4.62 13.08 1.30
C ILE A 25 5.07 13.83 0.05
N GLY A 26 4.42 14.94 -0.24
CA GLY A 26 4.82 15.86 -1.31
C GLY A 26 5.40 17.15 -0.75
N TRP A 27 6.02 17.93 -1.62
CA TRP A 27 6.43 19.29 -1.33
C TRP A 27 6.20 20.18 -2.56
N ALA A 28 6.27 21.50 -2.43
CA ALA A 28 6.35 22.41 -3.57
C ALA A 28 6.89 23.77 -3.10
N PRO A 29 7.67 24.49 -3.93
CA PRO A 29 7.99 25.88 -3.63
C PRO A 29 6.71 26.72 -3.60
N ILE A 30 6.62 27.70 -2.69
CA ILE A 30 5.49 28.64 -2.67
C ILE A 30 5.53 29.52 -3.92
N ASP A 31 6.74 29.96 -4.30
CA ASP A 31 7.01 30.62 -5.57
C ASP A 31 8.20 29.93 -6.26
N PRO A 32 7.97 29.19 -7.36
CA PRO A 32 9.06 28.51 -8.08
C PRO A 32 10.06 29.49 -8.72
N TYR A 33 9.68 30.76 -8.92
CA TYR A 33 10.55 31.79 -9.49
C TYR A 33 11.34 32.57 -8.43
N ASP A 34 11.22 32.19 -7.16
CA ASP A 34 11.91 32.88 -6.08
C ASP A 34 13.44 32.82 -6.28
N ASN A 35 14.07 33.98 -6.12
CA ASN A 35 15.51 34.17 -6.21
C ASN A 35 16.15 34.43 -4.83
N SER A 36 15.34 34.42 -3.77
CA SER A 36 15.77 34.70 -2.42
C SER A 36 16.51 33.51 -1.79
N THR A 37 17.25 33.81 -0.73
CA THR A 37 17.73 32.81 0.23
C THR A 37 17.40 33.35 1.60
N PRO A 38 16.55 32.66 2.37
CA PRO A 38 16.01 31.31 2.14
C PRO A 38 14.74 31.27 1.26
N VAL A 39 14.39 30.08 0.74
CA VAL A 39 13.20 29.80 -0.07
C VAL A 39 12.10 29.17 0.80
N ASP A 40 10.86 29.61 0.61
CA ASP A 40 9.71 29.01 1.26
C ASP A 40 9.10 27.86 0.45
N ILE A 41 8.86 26.73 1.10
CA ILE A 41 8.19 25.56 0.53
C ILE A 41 7.01 25.11 1.39
N THR A 42 6.05 24.45 0.76
CA THR A 42 4.96 23.76 1.44
C THR A 42 5.24 22.26 1.43
N ILE A 43 5.25 21.60 2.59
CA ILE A 43 5.25 20.13 2.69
C ILE A 43 3.82 19.65 2.94
N THR A 44 3.33 18.73 2.12
CA THR A 44 1.99 18.11 2.25
C THR A 44 2.12 16.64 2.58
N GLN A 45 1.51 16.22 3.68
CA GLN A 45 1.47 14.84 4.15
C GLN A 45 0.05 14.31 4.06
N SER A 46 -0.16 13.11 3.50
CA SER A 46 -1.45 12.44 3.50
C SER A 46 -1.28 10.97 3.87
N TYR A 47 -2.03 10.50 4.87
CA TYR A 47 -1.88 9.16 5.46
C TYR A 47 -3.23 8.44 5.55
N SER A 48 -3.20 7.13 5.34
CA SER A 48 -4.32 6.23 5.56
C SER A 48 -4.06 5.34 6.77
N TRP A 49 -5.07 5.18 7.61
CA TRP A 49 -5.01 4.42 8.86
C TRP A 49 -6.20 3.48 9.02
N THR A 50 -6.07 2.43 9.84
CA THR A 50 -7.20 1.56 10.15
C THR A 50 -8.17 2.23 11.12
N TYR A 51 -9.42 2.36 10.68
CA TYR A 51 -10.54 2.89 11.44
C TYR A 51 -11.40 1.74 12.01
N PRO A 52 -11.99 1.87 13.22
CA PRO A 52 -11.91 2.99 14.16
C PRO A 52 -10.74 2.90 15.14
N TYR A 53 -9.74 2.06 14.86
CA TYR A 53 -8.61 1.90 15.76
C TYR A 53 -7.81 3.19 15.91
N ILE A 54 -7.50 3.85 14.79
CA ILE A 54 -7.11 5.26 14.77
C ILE A 54 -8.39 6.08 14.61
N GLN A 55 -8.56 7.09 15.46
CA GLN A 55 -9.73 7.96 15.47
C GLN A 55 -9.60 9.06 14.42
N CYS A 56 -10.68 9.28 13.68
CA CYS A 56 -10.81 10.43 12.80
C CYS A 56 -11.04 11.69 13.64
N ALA A 57 -10.00 12.51 13.76
CA ALA A 57 -9.99 13.77 14.49
C ALA A 57 -8.92 14.72 13.93
N ASN A 58 -8.70 15.87 14.56
CA ASN A 58 -7.53 16.70 14.30
C ASN A 58 -6.30 16.11 15.00
N ASN A 59 -5.09 16.41 14.50
CA ASN A 59 -3.82 15.91 15.06
C ASN A 59 -3.75 14.38 15.17
N VAL A 60 -4.07 13.67 14.09
CA VAL A 60 -3.91 12.22 13.97
C VAL A 60 -2.41 11.87 13.89
N PRO A 61 -1.91 10.83 14.59
CA PRO A 61 -2.67 9.85 15.37
C PRO A 61 -2.80 10.18 16.87
N ILE A 62 -2.22 11.27 17.38
CA ILE A 62 -2.15 11.51 18.84
C ILE A 62 -3.49 11.80 19.50
N SER A 63 -4.50 12.21 18.74
CA SER A 63 -5.88 12.34 19.21
C SER A 63 -6.53 11.00 19.53
N THR A 64 -5.95 9.88 19.10
CA THR A 64 -6.41 8.53 19.46
C THR A 64 -5.93 8.15 20.86
N GLY A 65 -6.83 7.66 21.70
CA GLY A 65 -6.48 7.16 23.04
C GLY A 65 -5.34 6.12 22.99
N GLY A 66 -4.31 6.31 23.82
CA GLY A 66 -3.11 5.45 23.83
C GLY A 66 -2.00 5.86 22.84
N PHE A 67 -2.24 6.85 21.96
CA PHE A 67 -1.25 7.34 20.98
C PHE A 67 -0.68 8.72 21.32
N GLY A 68 -0.86 9.24 22.55
CA GLY A 68 -0.42 10.59 22.92
C GLY A 68 1.08 10.87 22.73
N THR A 69 1.92 9.84 22.69
CA THR A 69 3.37 9.94 22.45
C THR A 69 3.79 9.65 21.01
N ALA A 70 2.84 9.39 20.10
CA ALA A 70 3.12 9.03 18.71
C ALA A 70 3.51 10.23 17.82
N ASN A 71 3.47 11.46 18.36
CA ASN A 71 3.94 12.65 17.65
C ASN A 71 5.46 12.58 17.46
N THR A 72 5.87 12.41 16.22
CA THR A 72 7.28 12.38 15.82
C THR A 72 7.49 13.32 14.64
N ASN A 73 8.75 13.58 14.32
CA ASN A 73 9.10 14.44 13.20
C ASN A 73 9.40 13.62 11.95
N LEU A 74 9.04 14.17 10.79
CA LEU A 74 9.64 13.78 9.53
C LEU A 74 11.16 13.93 9.65
N THR A 75 11.88 12.89 9.28
CA THR A 75 13.31 12.78 9.56
C THR A 75 14.08 12.86 8.25
N CYS A 76 15.12 13.70 8.19
CA CYS A 76 16.07 13.61 7.09
C CYS A 76 16.81 12.27 7.17
N VAL A 77 16.85 11.53 6.05
CA VAL A 77 17.43 10.18 6.00
C VAL A 77 18.67 10.07 5.14
N VAL A 78 18.80 10.90 4.11
CA VAL A 78 19.95 10.95 3.20
C VAL A 78 20.24 12.39 2.81
N ASP A 79 21.52 12.71 2.64
CA ASP A 79 22.06 14.02 2.27
C ASP A 79 21.67 15.13 3.28
N CYS A 80 21.66 14.78 4.57
CA CYS A 80 21.23 15.71 5.62
C CYS A 80 22.18 16.87 5.90
N SER A 81 23.39 16.85 5.35
CA SER A 81 24.29 18.01 5.37
C SER A 81 23.82 19.14 4.45
N THR A 82 22.95 18.83 3.48
CA THR A 82 22.40 19.75 2.49
C THR A 82 20.90 19.95 2.71
N ASP A 83 20.43 19.80 3.95
CA ASP A 83 19.00 19.90 4.30
C ASP A 83 18.49 21.34 4.41
N GLY A 84 19.33 22.32 4.11
CA GLY A 84 18.98 23.73 4.11
C GLY A 84 18.54 24.30 5.46
N GLY A 85 18.83 23.62 6.57
CA GLY A 85 18.39 24.00 7.91
C GLY A 85 17.18 23.21 8.42
N TYR A 86 16.64 22.26 7.65
CA TYR A 86 15.47 21.45 8.03
C TYR A 86 15.61 20.81 9.41
N SER A 87 16.77 20.23 9.72
CA SER A 87 17.02 19.54 11.00
C SER A 87 16.87 20.45 12.23
N SER A 88 16.93 21.77 12.06
CA SER A 88 16.71 22.75 13.14
C SER A 88 15.23 23.04 13.41
N THR A 89 14.36 22.88 12.40
CA THR A 89 12.93 23.21 12.48
C THR A 89 12.05 22.14 11.83
N PRO A 90 12.16 20.88 12.26
CA PRO A 90 11.53 19.77 11.57
C PRO A 90 9.99 19.83 11.61
N VAL A 91 9.37 19.28 10.57
CA VAL A 91 7.92 19.13 10.47
C VAL A 91 7.48 17.86 11.19
N ASN A 92 6.43 17.96 12.00
CA ASN A 92 5.84 16.80 12.66
C ASN A 92 4.91 16.02 11.73
N ILE A 93 4.65 14.76 12.09
CA ILE A 93 3.84 13.84 11.29
C ILE A 93 2.33 14.00 11.49
N LEU A 94 1.92 14.99 12.29
CA LEU A 94 0.51 15.15 12.62
C LEU A 94 -0.25 15.65 11.40
N THR A 95 -1.37 14.99 11.14
CA THR A 95 -2.30 15.34 10.07
C THR A 95 -3.71 15.54 10.63
N ASP A 96 -4.63 16.06 9.83
CA ASP A 96 -6.04 16.23 10.22
C ASP A 96 -6.91 15.29 9.40
N CYS A 97 -7.86 14.60 10.05
CA CYS A 97 -8.72 13.67 9.36
C CYS A 97 -9.52 14.37 8.25
N THR A 98 -9.49 13.80 7.04
CA THR A 98 -10.26 14.28 5.88
C THR A 98 -11.48 13.42 5.62
N SER A 99 -11.38 12.11 5.84
CA SER A 99 -12.48 11.16 5.67
C SER A 99 -12.30 9.89 6.52
N SER A 100 -13.40 9.19 6.79
CA SER A 100 -13.37 7.86 7.40
C SER A 100 -14.51 6.99 6.90
N SER A 101 -14.31 5.68 6.86
CA SER A 101 -15.30 4.68 6.48
C SER A 101 -15.22 3.48 7.43
N SER A 102 -16.33 3.22 8.12
CA SER A 102 -16.50 2.04 8.98
C SER A 102 -16.53 0.75 8.16
N SER A 103 -17.17 0.77 6.98
CA SER A 103 -17.27 -0.38 6.08
C SER A 103 -15.92 -0.82 5.54
N LEU A 104 -15.07 0.14 5.18
CA LEU A 104 -13.71 -0.15 4.73
C LEU A 104 -12.70 -0.33 5.86
N LYS A 105 -13.09 0.01 7.10
CA LYS A 105 -12.17 0.12 8.24
C LYS A 105 -10.97 1.02 7.92
N MET A 106 -11.22 2.11 7.21
CA MET A 106 -10.20 3.02 6.69
C MET A 106 -10.50 4.45 7.12
N MET A 107 -9.47 5.23 7.41
CA MET A 107 -9.55 6.69 7.47
C MET A 107 -8.38 7.31 6.73
N THR A 108 -8.58 8.52 6.22
CA THR A 108 -7.54 9.32 5.56
C THR A 108 -7.39 10.63 6.31
N SER A 109 -6.16 11.10 6.43
CA SER A 109 -5.82 12.38 7.06
C SER A 109 -4.76 13.11 6.25
N GLU A 110 -4.86 14.43 6.15
CA GLU A 110 -3.94 15.28 5.38
C GLU A 110 -3.55 16.52 6.18
N ARG A 111 -2.34 17.03 5.97
CA ARG A 111 -1.93 18.38 6.43
C ARG A 111 -0.81 18.93 5.58
N SER A 112 -0.86 20.24 5.35
CA SER A 112 0.23 21.01 4.75
C SER A 112 0.88 21.92 5.79
N LYS A 113 2.21 22.09 5.70
CA LYS A 113 2.96 23.03 6.54
C LYS A 113 4.03 23.74 5.71
N ASN A 114 4.07 25.06 5.84
CA ASN A 114 5.10 25.88 5.22
C ASN A 114 6.37 25.85 6.08
N ILE A 115 7.51 25.72 5.42
CA ILE A 115 8.83 25.83 6.02
C ILE A 115 9.75 26.62 5.10
N THR A 116 10.86 27.08 5.65
CA THR A 116 11.83 27.93 4.99
C THR A 116 13.18 27.22 4.99
N LEU A 117 13.79 27.03 3.81
CA LEU A 117 15.03 26.28 3.63
C LEU A 117 16.04 27.09 2.80
N SER A 118 17.32 26.75 2.89
CA SER A 118 18.34 27.36 2.02
C SER A 118 18.08 27.02 0.54
N ALA A 119 18.34 27.95 -0.39
CA ALA A 119 17.98 27.79 -1.80
C ALA A 119 18.74 26.67 -2.54
N ASP A 120 19.81 26.12 -1.96
CA ASP A 120 20.57 24.99 -2.50
C ASP A 120 20.24 23.65 -1.82
N ALA A 121 19.21 23.62 -0.96
CA ALA A 121 18.86 22.43 -0.21
C ALA A 121 18.48 21.26 -1.13
N HIS A 122 19.07 20.10 -0.89
CA HIS A 122 18.76 18.86 -1.60
C HIS A 122 18.98 17.67 -0.68
N PHE A 123 17.90 16.95 -0.33
CA PHE A 123 17.94 15.90 0.67
C PHE A 123 16.70 15.00 0.61
N TYR A 124 16.77 13.87 1.30
CA TYR A 124 15.66 12.93 1.42
C TYR A 124 14.99 13.04 2.78
N LEU A 125 13.67 13.19 2.76
CA LEU A 125 12.84 13.30 3.94
C LEU A 125 11.93 12.07 4.06
N ALA A 126 11.83 11.50 5.26
CA ALA A 126 11.05 10.28 5.47
C ALA A 126 10.14 10.32 6.70
N TYR A 127 9.00 9.66 6.57
CA TYR A 127 8.26 9.12 7.71
C TYR A 127 8.46 7.60 7.74
N ARG A 128 8.76 7.06 8.92
CA ARG A 128 9.01 5.64 9.14
C ARG A 128 8.26 5.16 10.36
N GLY A 129 7.88 3.89 10.37
CA GLY A 129 7.25 3.31 11.54
C GLY A 129 6.88 1.86 11.38
N SER A 130 6.17 1.38 12.39
CA SER A 130 5.60 0.05 12.44
C SER A 130 4.31 0.06 13.26
N ALA A 131 3.32 -0.78 12.96
CA ALA A 131 3.30 -1.78 11.89
C ALA A 131 2.49 -1.31 10.66
N TRP A 132 2.54 -2.07 9.57
CA TRP A 132 1.45 -2.14 8.57
C TRP A 132 0.30 -3.03 9.10
N VAL A 133 -0.87 -2.93 8.45
CA VAL A 133 -1.90 -3.98 8.52
C VAL A 133 -1.34 -5.35 8.07
N PRO A 134 -1.87 -6.50 8.52
CA PRO A 134 -1.38 -7.79 8.03
C PRO A 134 -1.52 -7.93 6.51
N LEU A 135 -0.43 -8.33 5.83
CA LEU A 135 -0.33 -8.43 4.37
C LEU A 135 -0.03 -9.85 3.91
N ASN A 136 -0.21 -10.12 2.62
CA ASN A 136 0.15 -11.37 1.94
C ASN A 136 -0.64 -12.61 2.39
N ASP A 137 -0.35 -13.72 1.71
CA ASP A 137 -0.83 -15.06 2.07
C ASP A 137 0.36 -16.04 2.13
N PRO A 138 0.66 -16.64 3.29
CA PRO A 138 0.02 -16.43 4.60
C PRO A 138 0.23 -15.00 5.13
N ALA A 139 -0.68 -14.55 6.00
CA ALA A 139 -0.67 -13.18 6.50
C ALA A 139 0.55 -12.89 7.40
N GLU A 140 1.40 -11.96 6.95
CA GLU A 140 2.56 -11.43 7.66
C GLU A 140 2.15 -10.24 8.54
N LYS A 141 2.68 -10.18 9.76
CA LYS A 141 2.33 -9.15 10.77
C LYS A 141 3.57 -8.40 11.23
N GLY A 142 3.37 -7.17 11.68
CA GLY A 142 4.46 -6.38 12.28
C GLY A 142 5.43 -5.79 11.26
N LEU A 143 5.04 -5.74 9.98
CA LEU A 143 5.87 -5.21 8.90
C LEU A 143 6.13 -3.72 9.10
N ASP A 144 7.38 -3.31 8.91
CA ASP A 144 7.80 -1.92 8.97
C ASP A 144 7.48 -1.20 7.66
N TRP A 145 7.50 0.14 7.73
CA TRP A 145 7.27 1.00 6.58
C TRP A 145 8.12 2.25 6.58
N SER A 146 8.34 2.76 5.39
CA SER A 146 9.08 3.97 5.13
C SER A 146 8.49 4.64 3.91
N ILE A 147 8.09 5.90 4.00
CA ILE A 147 7.71 6.75 2.86
C ILE A 147 8.74 7.86 2.76
N VAL A 148 9.41 7.94 1.61
CA VAL A 148 10.56 8.83 1.41
C VAL A 148 10.28 9.72 0.22
N THR A 149 10.40 11.03 0.41
CA THR A 149 10.37 12.05 -0.64
C THR A 149 11.75 12.65 -0.85
N TYR A 150 12.05 13.02 -2.08
CA TYR A 150 13.27 13.76 -2.44
C TYR A 150 12.92 15.23 -2.67
N ILE A 151 13.55 16.11 -1.89
CA ILE A 151 13.45 17.57 -1.99
C ILE A 151 14.72 18.08 -2.67
N ASP A 152 14.57 18.92 -3.70
CA ASP A 152 15.66 19.59 -4.39
C ASP A 152 15.26 21.02 -4.78
N LEU A 153 15.83 22.00 -4.08
CA LEU A 153 15.56 23.42 -4.31
C LEU A 153 16.56 24.06 -5.27
N ARG A 154 17.56 23.30 -5.73
CA ARG A 154 18.53 23.82 -6.69
C ARG A 154 17.81 24.18 -7.98
N LYS A 155 18.18 25.33 -8.52
CA LYS A 155 17.59 25.83 -9.75
C LYS A 155 17.90 24.93 -10.93
N ARG A 156 16.90 24.78 -11.77
CA ARG A 156 16.95 24.17 -13.10
C ARG A 156 17.79 25.01 -14.05
N SER A 157 18.13 24.43 -15.19
CA SER A 157 18.82 25.15 -16.28
C SER A 157 18.00 26.28 -16.90
N ASP A 158 16.67 26.23 -16.76
CA ASP A 158 15.73 27.27 -17.20
C ASP A 158 15.57 28.42 -16.18
N GLY A 159 16.19 28.31 -15.00
CA GLY A 159 16.35 29.39 -14.03
C GLY A 159 15.34 29.42 -12.87
N PHE A 160 14.38 28.49 -12.82
CA PHE A 160 13.41 28.38 -11.71
C PHE A 160 13.59 27.08 -10.91
N ILE A 161 12.94 27.00 -9.75
CA ILE A 161 12.97 25.85 -8.84
C ILE A 161 11.97 24.80 -9.32
N ASN A 162 12.34 23.52 -9.22
CA ASN A 162 11.46 22.42 -9.59
C ASN A 162 10.15 22.44 -8.80
N THR A 163 9.03 22.26 -9.49
CA THR A 163 7.73 21.99 -8.87
C THR A 163 7.44 20.51 -9.04
N PRO A 164 7.59 19.68 -8.00
CA PRO A 164 7.49 18.23 -8.14
C PRO A 164 6.08 17.78 -8.55
N PRO A 165 5.95 16.58 -9.13
CA PRO A 165 4.68 16.06 -9.59
C PRO A 165 3.76 15.79 -8.42
N VAL A 166 2.47 16.04 -8.65
CA VAL A 166 1.41 15.71 -7.71
C VAL A 166 0.91 14.29 -8.01
N ALA A 167 1.04 13.41 -7.02
CA ALA A 167 0.45 12.08 -7.04
C ALA A 167 -0.47 11.91 -5.82
N LYS A 168 -1.78 11.98 -6.05
CA LYS A 168 -2.79 11.72 -5.00
C LYS A 168 -3.42 10.36 -5.26
N PHE A 169 -3.41 9.50 -4.25
CA PHE A 169 -3.90 8.14 -4.41
C PHE A 169 -4.84 7.78 -3.26
N VAL A 170 -5.88 6.98 -3.55
CA VAL A 170 -6.82 6.51 -2.53
C VAL A 170 -6.49 5.08 -2.14
N SER A 171 -6.33 4.84 -0.84
CA SER A 171 -6.27 3.50 -0.27
C SER A 171 -7.64 3.09 0.29
N PRO A 172 -8.14 1.87 0.03
CA PRO A 172 -7.51 0.81 -0.75
C PRO A 172 -8.08 0.73 -2.18
N GLN A 173 -7.40 -0.02 -3.03
CA GLN A 173 -7.90 -0.47 -4.33
C GLN A 173 -8.46 -1.89 -4.21
N TYR A 174 -9.32 -2.27 -5.16
CA TYR A 174 -9.99 -3.57 -5.14
C TYR A 174 -9.71 -4.36 -6.40
N ALA A 175 -9.40 -5.65 -6.22
CA ALA A 175 -9.30 -6.62 -7.29
C ALA A 175 -10.26 -7.78 -7.02
N ILE A 176 -10.94 -8.29 -8.05
CA ILE A 176 -11.68 -9.54 -7.93
C ILE A 176 -10.69 -10.70 -8.08
N VAL A 177 -10.82 -11.73 -7.26
CA VAL A 177 -9.98 -12.93 -7.32
C VAL A 177 -9.91 -13.50 -8.74
N ASN A 178 -8.70 -13.85 -9.19
CA ASN A 178 -8.36 -14.36 -10.51
C ASN A 178 -8.74 -13.44 -11.69
N LYS A 179 -9.03 -12.16 -11.44
CA LYS A 179 -9.17 -11.15 -12.49
C LYS A 179 -7.97 -10.20 -12.47
N THR A 180 -7.40 -9.98 -13.64
CA THR A 180 -6.39 -8.95 -13.84
C THR A 180 -7.06 -7.58 -13.91
N ILE A 181 -6.55 -6.64 -13.12
CA ILE A 181 -6.98 -5.25 -13.14
C ILE A 181 -5.81 -4.34 -13.48
N GLN A 182 -6.13 -3.16 -14.01
CA GLN A 182 -5.18 -2.06 -14.19
C GLN A 182 -5.51 -0.95 -13.20
N ILE A 183 -4.53 -0.60 -12.38
CA ILE A 183 -4.63 0.48 -11.40
C ILE A 183 -3.75 1.62 -11.90
N ASN A 184 -4.36 2.71 -12.35
CA ASN A 184 -3.64 3.90 -12.78
C ASN A 184 -3.34 4.81 -11.57
N ILE A 185 -2.07 5.16 -11.38
CA ILE A 185 -1.66 6.18 -10.41
C ILE A 185 -1.80 7.53 -11.11
N PRO A 186 -2.75 8.40 -10.70
CA PRO A 186 -2.90 9.70 -11.32
C PRO A 186 -1.71 10.57 -10.93
N VAL A 187 -0.99 11.01 -11.95
CA VAL A 187 0.16 11.91 -11.84
C VAL A 187 -0.11 13.16 -12.66
N SER A 188 0.29 14.30 -12.14
CA SER A 188 0.24 15.58 -12.83
C SER A 188 1.49 16.35 -12.50
N ASP A 189 2.04 17.05 -13.49
CA ASP A 189 3.20 17.91 -13.30
C ASP A 189 2.92 19.33 -13.78
N ALA A 190 3.50 20.31 -13.10
CA ALA A 190 3.28 21.72 -13.38
C ALA A 190 4.33 22.31 -14.34
N ASN A 191 5.48 21.66 -14.48
CA ASN A 191 6.59 22.11 -15.29
C ASN A 191 6.45 21.57 -16.73
N THR A 192 6.49 22.48 -17.70
CA THR A 192 6.28 22.12 -19.11
C THR A 192 7.53 21.47 -19.68
N GLY A 193 7.39 20.28 -20.26
CA GLY A 193 8.48 19.54 -20.91
C GLY A 193 9.11 18.47 -20.03
N ASP A 194 8.74 18.42 -18.75
CA ASP A 194 9.19 17.40 -17.81
C ASP A 194 8.60 16.03 -18.15
N ASP A 195 9.37 15.00 -17.83
CA ASP A 195 9.02 13.60 -18.01
C ASP A 195 8.81 12.94 -16.65
N VAL A 196 7.53 12.68 -16.33
CA VAL A 196 7.15 12.02 -15.08
C VAL A 196 7.15 10.51 -15.26
N ARG A 197 7.90 9.81 -14.40
CA ARG A 197 8.04 8.36 -14.44
C ARG A 197 7.69 7.74 -13.11
N CYS A 198 7.08 6.56 -13.16
CA CYS A 198 6.84 5.75 -11.97
C CYS A 198 7.77 4.55 -11.93
N ARG A 199 8.33 4.27 -10.75
CA ARG A 199 9.06 3.03 -10.47
C ARG A 199 8.64 2.46 -9.11
N TRP A 200 8.88 1.17 -8.92
CA TRP A 200 8.74 0.58 -7.58
C TRP A 200 9.67 1.28 -6.60
N SER A 201 9.19 1.52 -5.38
CA SER A 201 10.05 1.90 -4.26
C SER A 201 11.07 0.80 -4.01
N THR A 202 12.28 1.21 -3.66
CA THR A 202 13.41 0.31 -3.50
C THR A 202 14.06 0.44 -2.12
N TYR A 203 14.74 -0.62 -1.73
CA TYR A 203 15.74 -0.57 -0.68
C TYR A 203 17.13 -0.55 -1.32
N THR A 204 17.81 0.58 -1.25
CA THR A 204 19.21 0.69 -1.71
C THR A 204 20.14 0.36 -0.55
N THR A 205 20.85 -0.76 -0.65
CA THR A 205 21.87 -1.14 0.32
C THR A 205 23.04 -0.15 0.30
N GLY A 206 23.36 0.43 1.46
CA GLY A 206 24.57 1.22 1.72
C GLY A 206 25.16 0.87 3.09
N TYR A 207 26.23 1.55 3.51
CA TYR A 207 26.85 1.34 4.84
C TYR A 207 25.96 1.91 5.95
N ARG A 208 24.86 1.23 6.29
CA ARG A 208 24.16 1.46 7.56
C ARG A 208 25.14 1.12 8.69
N ARG A 209 25.50 2.09 9.54
CA ARG A 209 25.59 1.80 10.97
C ARG A 209 24.19 1.34 11.37
N ARG A 210 23.97 0.03 11.33
CA ARG A 210 22.76 -0.58 11.83
C ARG A 210 22.57 -0.06 13.25
N LYS A 211 21.48 0.66 13.51
CA LYS A 211 20.82 0.55 14.81
C LYS A 211 19.91 -0.68 14.76
N ARG A 212 20.47 -1.83 14.38
CA ARG A 212 20.07 -3.12 14.94
C ARG A 212 20.97 -3.27 16.14
N PHE A 213 20.35 -3.39 17.31
CA PHE A 213 20.96 -4.04 18.46
C PHE A 213 21.74 -5.30 18.01
N ASP A 214 22.91 -5.45 18.61
CA ASP A 214 23.92 -6.49 18.48
C ASP A 214 23.78 -7.54 17.38
N LYS A 215 24.70 -7.44 16.42
CA LYS A 215 24.95 -8.40 15.33
C LYS A 215 25.61 -9.71 15.82
N GLN A 216 25.62 -9.99 17.12
CA GLN A 216 26.13 -11.25 17.67
C GLN A 216 25.05 -12.35 17.78
N GLU A 217 23.77 -12.02 17.57
CA GLU A 217 22.65 -12.96 17.70
C GLU A 217 22.13 -13.53 16.36
N TYR A 218 22.80 -13.25 15.24
CA TYR A 218 22.35 -13.72 13.91
C TYR A 218 23.19 -14.88 13.33
N ILE A 219 24.30 -15.25 13.97
CA ILE A 219 25.12 -16.40 13.53
C ILE A 219 24.71 -17.68 14.27
N ASN A 220 24.15 -17.59 15.47
CA ASN A 220 23.71 -18.77 16.24
C ASN A 220 22.33 -19.29 15.85
N HIS A 221 21.57 -18.59 15.01
CA HIS A 221 20.24 -19.05 14.56
C HIS A 221 20.19 -19.60 13.13
N ARG A 222 21.35 -19.77 12.48
CA ARG A 222 21.43 -20.45 11.17
C ARG A 222 22.22 -21.77 11.21
N SER A 223 22.74 -22.19 12.38
CA SER A 223 23.27 -23.54 12.61
C SER A 223 22.23 -24.54 13.12
N ASP A 224 21.10 -24.08 13.67
CA ASP A 224 20.08 -24.99 14.24
C ASP A 224 19.13 -25.56 13.17
N VAL A 225 18.95 -24.88 12.03
CA VAL A 225 18.04 -25.34 10.97
C VAL A 225 18.62 -26.52 10.16
N TYR A 226 19.91 -26.83 10.31
CA TYR A 226 20.54 -28.02 9.70
C TYR A 226 20.97 -29.10 10.72
N PHE A 227 20.67 -28.93 12.01
CA PHE A 227 20.96 -29.92 13.04
C PHE A 227 19.69 -30.66 13.54
N TYR A 228 18.50 -30.05 13.42
CA TYR A 228 17.24 -30.70 13.82
C TYR A 228 16.68 -31.71 12.80
N SER A 229 17.29 -31.87 11.61
CA SER A 229 16.90 -32.93 10.66
C SER A 229 17.54 -34.30 10.96
N GLU A 230 18.53 -34.38 11.86
CA GLU A 230 19.24 -35.64 12.19
C GLU A 230 18.97 -36.18 13.61
N LEU A 231 18.31 -35.43 14.49
CA LEU A 231 18.07 -35.84 15.89
C LEU A 231 16.67 -36.40 16.19
N THR A 232 15.79 -36.50 15.20
CA THR A 232 14.48 -37.19 15.32
C THR A 232 14.59 -38.73 15.28
N SER A 233 15.80 -39.28 15.28
CA SER A 233 16.02 -40.73 15.19
C SER A 233 16.16 -41.46 16.54
N HIS A 234 16.48 -40.83 17.67
CA HIS A 234 16.84 -41.58 18.88
C HIS A 234 16.21 -41.04 20.19
N ARG A 235 15.22 -41.81 20.67
CA ARG A 235 14.90 -42.16 22.08
C ARG A 235 14.80 -41.03 23.11
N GLU A 236 13.59 -40.73 23.59
CA GLU A 236 12.88 -41.38 24.72
C GLU A 236 13.37 -41.01 26.13
N PHE A 237 12.38 -40.57 26.95
CA PHE A 237 12.29 -40.60 28.43
C PHE A 237 13.16 -39.58 29.22
N ILE A 238 12.73 -38.88 30.30
CA ILE A 238 11.61 -38.96 31.26
C ILE A 238 11.49 -37.61 32.03
N HIS A 239 10.25 -37.07 32.08
CA HIS A 239 9.51 -36.45 33.21
C HIS A 239 10.05 -35.22 34.01
N ILE A 240 9.27 -34.27 34.57
CA ILE A 240 7.83 -34.00 34.84
C ILE A 240 7.81 -32.58 35.51
N ARG A 241 6.88 -31.60 35.32
CA ARG A 241 5.46 -31.42 35.74
C ARG A 241 5.09 -29.96 35.33
N LYS A 242 3.89 -29.53 34.90
CA LYS A 242 2.50 -29.97 35.12
C LYS A 242 1.67 -29.81 33.83
N LYS A 243 1.24 -30.93 33.22
CA LYS A 243 -0.02 -30.99 32.47
C LYS A 243 -1.16 -31.06 33.48
N ARG A 244 -2.27 -30.37 33.19
CA ARG A 244 -3.53 -30.57 33.91
C ARG A 244 -3.98 -32.01 33.68
N SER A 245 -4.28 -32.70 34.77
CA SER A 245 -4.80 -34.07 34.78
C SER A 245 -6.23 -34.07 34.21
N CYS A 246 -6.47 -34.82 33.14
CA CYS A 246 -7.84 -35.23 32.80
C CYS A 246 -8.16 -36.46 33.67
N GLY A 247 -8.89 -36.24 34.76
CA GLY A 247 -9.48 -37.33 35.52
C GLY A 247 -10.72 -37.85 34.80
N GLY A 248 -10.67 -39.10 34.35
CA GLY A 248 -11.80 -39.98 34.00
C GLY A 248 -12.87 -39.40 33.07
N CYS A 249 -12.93 -39.89 31.83
CA CYS A 249 -14.14 -39.76 31.01
C CYS A 249 -15.26 -40.61 31.65
N GLY A 250 -16.43 -40.00 31.88
CA GLY A 250 -17.62 -40.75 32.27
C GLY A 250 -18.08 -41.67 31.12
N THR A 251 -18.77 -42.76 31.46
CA THR A 251 -19.13 -43.86 30.56
C THR A 251 -20.04 -43.48 29.37
N THR A 252 -20.41 -42.21 29.21
CA THR A 252 -21.36 -41.74 28.18
C THR A 252 -21.03 -40.38 27.53
N SER A 253 -20.00 -39.63 27.94
CA SER A 253 -19.61 -38.37 27.27
C SER A 253 -18.19 -37.86 27.63
N CYS A 254 -17.51 -37.16 26.69
CA CYS A 254 -16.24 -36.46 26.93
C CYS A 254 -16.46 -35.13 27.68
N LEU A 255 -15.68 -34.87 28.73
CA LEU A 255 -15.73 -33.62 29.49
C LEU A 255 -15.04 -32.46 28.75
N SER A 256 -15.54 -31.24 28.95
CA SER A 256 -15.02 -30.00 28.35
C SER A 256 -13.51 -29.84 28.62
N GLY A 257 -12.73 -29.67 27.53
CA GLY A 257 -11.27 -29.56 27.57
C GLY A 257 -10.49 -30.81 27.13
N CYS A 258 -11.18 -31.83 26.62
CA CYS A 258 -10.56 -33.01 25.99
C CYS A 258 -10.76 -32.96 24.46
N ASP A 259 -9.67 -33.06 23.68
CA ASP A 259 -9.72 -33.26 22.22
C ASP A 259 -10.05 -34.74 21.92
N CYS A 260 -11.34 -35.09 21.97
CA CYS A 260 -11.84 -36.39 21.53
C CYS A 260 -12.17 -36.33 20.02
N THR A 261 -11.76 -37.31 19.22
CA THR A 261 -12.06 -37.39 17.78
C THR A 261 -13.46 -37.98 17.47
N CYS A 262 -14.20 -38.43 18.49
CA CYS A 262 -15.56 -38.95 18.36
C CYS A 262 -16.50 -38.31 19.41
N ASN A 263 -17.76 -38.06 19.04
CA ASN A 263 -18.78 -37.47 19.93
C ASN A 263 -19.32 -38.44 21.02
N GLY A 264 -18.92 -39.72 21.00
CA GLY A 264 -19.24 -40.74 22.01
C GLY A 264 -18.88 -42.15 21.54
N CYS A 265 -18.62 -43.07 22.49
CA CYS A 265 -18.40 -44.50 22.20
C CYS A 265 -19.64 -45.28 22.67
N THR A 266 -20.28 -46.03 21.78
CA THR A 266 -21.39 -46.93 22.14
C THR A 266 -20.85 -48.33 22.47
N SER A 267 -21.23 -48.88 23.63
CA SER A 267 -20.93 -50.24 24.09
C SER A 267 -19.45 -50.62 24.30
N THR A 268 -18.53 -49.64 24.39
CA THR A 268 -17.11 -49.86 24.68
C THR A 268 -16.56 -48.85 25.70
N THR A 269 -15.38 -49.09 26.24
CA THR A 269 -14.75 -48.24 27.26
C THR A 269 -13.74 -47.28 26.63
N CYS A 270 -13.69 -46.02 27.08
CA CYS A 270 -12.68 -45.05 26.61
C CYS A 270 -11.35 -45.25 27.36
N THR A 271 -10.23 -45.22 26.64
CA THR A 271 -8.90 -45.09 27.24
C THR A 271 -8.12 -44.00 26.51
N GLY A 272 -7.90 -42.86 27.16
CA GLY A 272 -7.26 -41.70 26.54
C GLY A 272 -8.15 -41.05 25.48
N SER A 273 -7.60 -40.81 24.29
CA SER A 273 -8.25 -40.08 23.18
C SER A 273 -8.92 -40.99 22.12
N THR A 274 -9.10 -42.29 22.40
CA THR A 274 -9.63 -43.29 21.43
C THR A 274 -10.59 -44.30 22.08
N CYS A 275 -11.62 -44.74 21.33
CA CYS A 275 -12.45 -45.91 21.70
C CYS A 275 -11.67 -47.21 21.44
N THR A 276 -11.84 -48.23 22.28
CA THR A 276 -11.03 -49.47 22.23
C THR A 276 -11.31 -50.40 21.06
N ASP A 277 -12.43 -50.26 20.35
CA ASP A 277 -12.75 -51.09 19.18
C ASP A 277 -13.14 -50.26 17.94
N THR A 278 -12.70 -50.71 16.77
CA THR A 278 -12.77 -50.04 15.46
C THR A 278 -14.18 -49.83 14.88
N GLY A 279 -15.24 -50.14 15.63
CA GLY A 279 -16.64 -49.98 15.21
C GLY A 279 -17.47 -48.99 16.06
N GLY A 280 -16.87 -48.32 17.05
CA GLY A 280 -17.62 -47.61 18.10
C GLY A 280 -18.04 -46.16 17.82
N CYS A 281 -17.60 -45.53 16.72
CA CYS A 281 -17.96 -44.14 16.42
C CYS A 281 -19.23 -44.09 15.55
N ASN A 282 -20.23 -43.33 16.00
CA ASN A 282 -21.55 -43.28 15.39
C ASN A 282 -21.47 -42.66 13.98
N THR A 283 -21.51 -43.48 12.93
CA THR A 283 -21.56 -43.01 11.53
C THR A 283 -23.01 -42.86 11.09
N THR A 284 -23.46 -41.63 10.87
CA THR A 284 -24.71 -41.33 10.15
C THR A 284 -24.53 -41.70 8.68
N VAL A 285 -25.20 -42.78 8.24
CA VAL A 285 -25.22 -43.23 6.84
C VAL A 285 -26.13 -42.31 6.02
N ALA A 286 -25.57 -41.58 5.06
CA ALA A 286 -26.33 -40.93 4.00
C ALA A 286 -26.47 -41.89 2.81
N THR A 287 -27.69 -42.35 2.59
CA THR A 287 -28.10 -43.25 1.50
C THR A 287 -27.88 -42.58 0.14
N THR A 288 -27.02 -43.15 -0.71
CA THR A 288 -26.87 -42.72 -2.11
C THR A 288 -27.72 -43.62 -2.99
N THR A 289 -28.81 -43.07 -3.55
CA THR A 289 -29.64 -43.74 -4.55
C THR A 289 -29.09 -43.45 -5.94
N THR A 290 -28.60 -44.49 -6.63
CA THR A 290 -28.24 -44.45 -8.04
C THR A 290 -29.49 -44.47 -8.92
N VAL A 291 -29.66 -43.46 -9.77
CA VAL A 291 -30.59 -43.51 -10.92
C VAL A 291 -29.77 -43.37 -12.20
N ALA A 292 -29.96 -44.34 -13.09
CA ALA A 292 -29.33 -44.44 -14.40
C ALA A 292 -30.26 -43.94 -15.52
N ALA A 293 -29.62 -43.62 -16.65
CA ALA A 293 -30.16 -43.31 -17.99
C ALA A 293 -30.84 -41.93 -18.12
N THR A 294 -30.69 -41.15 -19.20
CA THR A 294 -30.71 -41.57 -20.62
C THR A 294 -30.11 -40.46 -21.50
N THR A 295 -29.40 -40.87 -22.56
CA THR A 295 -28.95 -40.04 -23.68
C THR A 295 -30.09 -39.59 -24.58
N THR A 296 -30.11 -38.34 -25.04
CA THR A 296 -30.69 -37.96 -26.34
C THR A 296 -29.94 -36.76 -26.93
N ALA A 297 -29.70 -36.84 -28.23
CA ALA A 297 -28.77 -36.09 -29.04
C ALA A 297 -29.20 -34.67 -29.43
N ALA A 298 -28.26 -33.87 -29.94
CA ALA A 298 -28.23 -33.44 -31.35
C ALA A 298 -27.66 -32.01 -31.55
N THR A 299 -26.61 -31.95 -32.38
CA THR A 299 -26.29 -30.91 -33.40
C THR A 299 -26.52 -29.43 -33.12
N THR A 300 -25.45 -28.64 -33.26
CA THR A 300 -25.55 -27.36 -33.99
C THR A 300 -24.24 -27.02 -34.72
N THR A 301 -24.32 -27.20 -36.03
CA THR A 301 -23.84 -26.40 -37.16
C THR A 301 -22.78 -25.32 -36.92
N THR A 302 -21.65 -25.50 -37.59
CA THR A 302 -20.64 -24.50 -37.93
C THR A 302 -21.19 -23.49 -38.94
N VAL A 303 -21.02 -22.19 -38.66
CA VAL A 303 -21.09 -21.14 -39.70
C VAL A 303 -19.80 -20.33 -39.63
N ALA A 304 -18.95 -20.55 -40.63
CA ALA A 304 -17.88 -19.65 -41.00
C ALA A 304 -18.49 -18.47 -41.78
N ALA A 305 -18.11 -17.25 -41.41
CA ALA A 305 -18.32 -16.07 -42.23
C ALA A 305 -16.97 -15.44 -42.57
N THR A 306 -16.57 -15.66 -43.81
CA THR A 306 -15.51 -14.97 -44.53
C THR A 306 -16.04 -13.64 -45.02
N THR A 307 -15.33 -12.54 -44.78
CA THR A 307 -15.47 -11.31 -45.57
C THR A 307 -14.10 -10.68 -45.80
N THR A 308 -13.64 -10.83 -47.03
CA THR A 308 -12.59 -10.05 -47.71
C THR A 308 -13.16 -8.74 -48.29
N VAL A 309 -12.25 -7.88 -48.78
CA VAL A 309 -12.42 -6.70 -49.68
C VAL A 309 -12.52 -5.37 -48.94
N ALA A 310 -11.75 -4.31 -49.24
CA ALA A 310 -10.58 -4.11 -50.10
C ALA A 310 -9.88 -2.80 -49.70
N ALA A 311 -8.63 -2.69 -50.16
CA ALA A 311 -7.80 -1.51 -50.10
C ALA A 311 -8.26 -0.41 -51.08
N THR A 312 -7.96 0.84 -50.71
CA THR A 312 -7.80 1.94 -51.66
C THR A 312 -6.54 2.72 -51.30
N THR A 313 -5.58 2.69 -52.22
CA THR A 313 -4.36 3.49 -52.29
C THR A 313 -4.64 4.94 -52.70
N THR A 314 -3.89 5.89 -52.13
CA THR A 314 -3.36 7.04 -52.87
C THR A 314 -1.97 7.42 -52.37
N VAL A 315 -1.10 7.70 -53.34
CA VAL A 315 0.33 8.01 -53.26
C VAL A 315 0.52 9.53 -53.20
N ALA A 316 1.51 10.00 -52.44
CA ALA A 316 2.32 11.15 -52.83
C ALA A 316 3.69 11.07 -52.13
N ALA A 317 4.74 11.08 -52.94
CA ALA A 317 6.15 11.06 -52.55
C ALA A 317 6.73 12.47 -52.62
N THR A 318 7.65 12.80 -51.71
CA THR A 318 8.74 13.76 -51.98
C THR A 318 10.00 13.37 -51.22
N THR A 319 11.10 13.30 -51.98
CA THR A 319 12.46 12.89 -51.63
C THR A 319 13.36 14.05 -51.18
N THR A 320 14.22 13.81 -50.19
CA THR A 320 15.64 14.29 -50.06
C THR A 320 16.17 13.62 -48.77
N GLY A 321 17.28 12.88 -48.66
CA GLY A 321 18.50 12.78 -49.46
C GLY A 321 19.68 13.33 -48.65
N ALA A 322 20.32 12.52 -47.79
CA ALA A 322 21.70 12.75 -47.31
C ALA A 322 22.30 11.55 -46.54
N THR A 323 23.12 10.79 -47.26
CA THR A 323 24.50 10.38 -46.93
C THR A 323 24.81 9.64 -45.61
N THR A 324 24.94 8.32 -45.75
CA THR A 324 25.66 7.41 -44.84
C THR A 324 27.18 7.60 -44.99
N THR A 325 27.90 7.83 -43.90
CA THR A 325 29.37 7.67 -43.85
C THR A 325 29.71 6.65 -42.78
N THR A 326 30.12 5.46 -43.23
CA THR A 326 30.68 4.38 -42.42
C THR A 326 32.18 4.60 -42.31
N VAL A 327 32.69 4.85 -41.09
CA VAL A 327 34.12 4.75 -40.80
C VAL A 327 34.32 3.69 -39.73
N ALA A 328 34.95 2.59 -40.13
CA ALA A 328 35.48 1.58 -39.25
C ALA A 328 36.79 2.10 -38.65
N THR A 329 36.97 1.98 -37.34
CA THR A 329 38.29 2.06 -36.72
C THR A 329 38.43 1.00 -35.64
N THR A 330 39.54 0.31 -35.76
CA THR A 330 40.02 -0.91 -35.11
C THR A 330 40.34 -0.76 -33.63
N THR A 331 40.07 -1.84 -32.90
CA THR A 331 40.63 -2.22 -31.59
C THR A 331 42.14 -2.02 -31.49
N ASN A 332 42.62 -1.54 -30.35
CA ASN A 332 43.85 -2.02 -29.72
C ASN A 332 43.80 -1.77 -28.21
N ALA A 333 43.88 -2.85 -27.44
CA ALA A 333 44.12 -2.85 -26.01
C ALA A 333 45.61 -2.62 -25.75
N ALA A 334 45.95 -1.65 -24.90
CA ALA A 334 47.29 -1.50 -24.36
C ALA A 334 47.18 -1.05 -22.89
N THR A 335 47.37 -2.01 -22.00
CA THR A 335 47.55 -1.86 -20.56
C THR A 335 48.84 -1.08 -20.31
N THR A 336 48.74 0.13 -19.74
CA THR A 336 49.92 0.88 -19.29
C THR A 336 49.66 1.39 -17.87
N ILE A 337 50.42 0.84 -16.91
CA ILE A 337 50.47 1.34 -15.53
C ILE A 337 51.40 2.55 -15.54
N ILE A 338 50.87 3.73 -15.22
CA ILE A 338 51.69 4.93 -14.98
C ILE A 338 51.31 5.49 -13.60
N ASN A 339 52.24 5.34 -12.65
CA ASN A 339 52.27 6.14 -11.44
C ASN A 339 52.64 7.57 -11.85
N THR A 340 51.74 8.53 -11.62
CA THR A 340 52.10 9.96 -11.75
C THR A 340 51.49 10.78 -10.64
N THR A 341 52.37 11.31 -9.81
CA THR A 341 52.17 12.45 -8.91
C THR A 341 51.92 13.70 -9.76
N THR A 342 50.84 14.44 -9.52
CA THR A 342 50.65 15.77 -10.13
C THR A 342 50.07 16.77 -9.15
N THR A 343 50.84 17.84 -8.98
CA THR A 343 50.53 19.12 -8.36
C THR A 343 49.40 19.83 -9.10
N GLU A 344 48.46 20.42 -8.36
CA GLU A 344 47.24 21.05 -8.89
C GLU A 344 47.52 22.37 -9.64
N THR A 345 46.87 22.57 -10.80
CA THR A 345 46.74 23.88 -11.47
C THR A 345 45.25 24.26 -11.51
N PRO A 346 44.85 25.48 -11.08
CA PRO A 346 43.43 25.86 -10.99
C PRO A 346 42.81 26.16 -12.36
N GLY A 347 41.62 25.61 -12.67
CA GLY A 347 40.77 26.13 -13.75
C GLY A 347 40.02 25.14 -14.67
N THR A 348 39.83 23.86 -14.32
CA THR A 348 39.02 22.93 -15.16
C THR A 348 37.85 22.32 -14.37
N PRO A 349 36.61 22.26 -14.89
CA PRO A 349 35.48 21.62 -14.21
C PRO A 349 35.74 20.13 -14.01
N LYS A 350 35.67 19.65 -12.78
CA LYS A 350 35.78 18.23 -12.44
C LYS A 350 34.55 17.49 -12.99
N SER A 351 34.79 16.58 -13.93
CA SER A 351 33.92 15.42 -14.15
C SER A 351 34.05 14.51 -12.91
N THR A 352 33.03 14.48 -12.06
CA THR A 352 32.97 13.64 -10.86
C THR A 352 32.41 12.26 -11.20
N SER A 353 33.17 11.45 -11.96
CA SER A 353 32.89 10.01 -12.13
C SER A 353 33.48 9.15 -10.99
N SER A 354 33.40 9.63 -9.75
CA SER A 354 33.70 8.84 -8.55
C SER A 354 32.48 8.87 -7.66
N PHE A 355 31.63 7.84 -7.76
CA PHE A 355 30.44 7.70 -6.94
C PHE A 355 30.81 7.86 -5.45
N PRO A 356 30.30 8.89 -4.75
CA PRO A 356 30.38 8.92 -3.31
C PRO A 356 29.54 7.74 -2.78
N ILE A 357 29.98 7.17 -1.66
CA ILE A 357 29.28 6.11 -0.92
C ILE A 357 27.82 6.55 -0.74
N ARG A 358 26.86 6.05 -1.55
CA ARG A 358 25.45 6.39 -1.36
C ARG A 358 25.05 5.95 0.04
N GLN A 359 24.52 6.89 0.82
CA GLN A 359 23.82 6.56 2.05
C GLN A 359 22.64 5.64 1.70
N ALA A 360 22.36 4.65 2.54
CA ALA A 360 21.33 3.66 2.27
C ALA A 360 19.94 4.33 2.31
N ILE A 361 19.25 4.41 1.17
CA ILE A 361 17.85 4.86 1.10
C ILE A 361 16.95 3.64 1.26
N ASP A 362 15.95 3.76 2.12
CA ASP A 362 14.96 2.74 2.39
C ASP A 362 13.57 3.31 2.14
N GLU A 363 13.05 3.13 0.92
CA GLU A 363 11.84 3.79 0.42
C GLU A 363 10.54 3.00 0.70
N CYS A 364 10.64 1.80 1.27
CA CYS A 364 9.52 0.89 1.47
C CYS A 364 9.66 -0.04 2.69
N ALA A 365 10.83 -0.13 3.33
CA ALA A 365 11.11 -1.06 4.42
C ALA A 365 10.69 -2.50 4.07
N ASP A 366 9.73 -3.08 4.78
CA ASP A 366 9.33 -4.48 4.57
C ASP A 366 8.31 -4.67 3.44
N ILE A 367 7.75 -3.59 2.88
CA ILE A 367 6.72 -3.66 1.82
C ILE A 367 7.24 -3.38 0.42
N CYS A 368 8.52 -3.65 0.17
CA CYS A 368 9.11 -3.49 -1.15
C CYS A 368 8.64 -4.58 -2.14
N TYR A 369 8.45 -4.19 -3.40
CA TYR A 369 8.33 -5.13 -4.51
C TYR A 369 9.62 -6.00 -4.61
N PRO A 370 9.53 -7.30 -4.97
CA PRO A 370 8.36 -8.04 -5.42
C PRO A 370 7.54 -8.73 -4.32
N ASN A 371 7.98 -8.65 -3.06
CA ASN A 371 7.44 -9.51 -2.00
C ASN A 371 6.10 -9.02 -1.43
N SER A 372 5.73 -7.77 -1.67
CA SER A 372 4.51 -7.16 -1.15
C SER A 372 3.26 -7.38 -2.03
N VAL A 373 3.42 -8.01 -3.20
CA VAL A 373 2.38 -8.24 -4.21
C VAL A 373 2.55 -9.63 -4.88
N PRO A 374 1.52 -10.19 -5.52
CA PRO A 374 1.63 -11.47 -6.23
C PRO A 374 2.65 -11.44 -7.38
N SER A 375 3.27 -12.59 -7.65
CA SER A 375 4.14 -12.79 -8.80
C SER A 375 3.43 -12.46 -10.11
N GLY A 376 4.13 -11.78 -11.03
CA GLY A 376 3.56 -11.32 -12.30
C GLY A 376 2.89 -9.95 -12.23
N THR A 377 2.85 -9.31 -11.06
CA THR A 377 2.48 -7.89 -10.95
C THR A 377 3.55 -7.03 -11.64
N THR A 378 3.12 -6.11 -12.51
CA THR A 378 4.01 -5.21 -13.27
C THR A 378 3.60 -3.76 -13.09
N LEU A 379 4.56 -2.84 -13.26
CA LEU A 379 4.34 -1.40 -13.30
C LEU A 379 4.89 -0.87 -14.63
N SER A 380 4.06 -0.18 -15.41
CA SER A 380 4.45 0.47 -16.67
C SER A 380 3.62 1.73 -16.85
N ASN A 381 4.26 2.85 -17.21
CA ASN A 381 3.60 4.15 -17.41
C ASN A 381 2.65 4.51 -16.25
N CYS A 382 3.13 4.40 -15.00
CA CYS A 382 2.35 4.65 -13.79
C CYS A 382 1.08 3.79 -13.63
N THR A 383 0.93 2.73 -14.44
CA THR A 383 -0.17 1.78 -14.38
C THR A 383 0.33 0.44 -13.84
N ILE A 384 -0.29 -0.03 -12.77
CA ILE A 384 -0.02 -1.33 -12.16
C ILE A 384 -0.96 -2.36 -12.78
N THR A 385 -0.40 -3.43 -13.33
CA THR A 385 -1.17 -4.61 -13.73
C THR A 385 -1.09 -5.64 -12.62
N PHE A 386 -2.23 -5.95 -12.01
CA PHE A 386 -2.30 -6.77 -10.80
C PHE A 386 -3.32 -7.90 -10.97
N THR A 387 -3.00 -9.08 -10.46
CA THR A 387 -3.94 -10.21 -10.38
C THR A 387 -3.88 -10.84 -8.98
N GLY A 388 -4.97 -10.75 -8.23
CA GLY A 388 -5.08 -11.37 -6.91
C GLY A 388 -5.52 -12.82 -7.03
N THR A 389 -4.74 -13.77 -6.52
CA THR A 389 -5.04 -15.22 -6.66
C THR A 389 -5.88 -15.80 -5.53
N LYS A 390 -6.02 -15.07 -4.42
CA LYS A 390 -6.77 -15.52 -3.24
C LYS A 390 -7.62 -14.38 -2.67
N ALA A 391 -8.91 -14.66 -2.50
CA ALA A 391 -9.84 -13.73 -1.89
C ALA A 391 -9.57 -13.53 -0.38
N GLY A 392 -9.86 -12.34 0.13
CA GLY A 392 -9.68 -11.97 1.53
C GLY A 392 -8.25 -11.52 1.89
N VAL A 393 -7.35 -11.41 0.91
CA VAL A 393 -5.95 -11.07 1.11
C VAL A 393 -5.70 -9.58 0.84
N TRP A 394 -4.87 -8.97 1.68
CA TRP A 394 -4.37 -7.60 1.53
C TRP A 394 -2.95 -7.61 0.98
N TYR A 395 -2.68 -6.75 0.00
CA TYR A 395 -1.35 -6.49 -0.54
C TYR A 395 -1.02 -5.01 -0.39
N ALA A 396 0.27 -4.68 -0.35
CA ALA A 396 0.73 -3.30 -0.29
C ALA A 396 1.57 -2.95 -1.51
N VAL A 397 1.32 -1.76 -2.04
CA VAL A 397 2.06 -1.16 -3.15
C VAL A 397 2.89 -0.02 -2.61
N ALA A 398 4.16 0.05 -3.03
CA ALA A 398 5.04 1.19 -2.80
C ALA A 398 5.69 1.60 -4.11
N VAL A 399 5.39 2.82 -4.55
CA VAL A 399 5.87 3.41 -5.81
C VAL A 399 6.48 4.78 -5.53
N GLN A 400 7.50 5.14 -6.30
CA GLN A 400 8.02 6.49 -6.40
C GLN A 400 7.55 7.10 -7.72
N VAL A 401 6.95 8.29 -7.64
CA VAL A 401 6.65 9.14 -8.79
C VAL A 401 7.78 10.15 -8.89
N GLU A 402 8.60 9.99 -9.91
CA GLU A 402 9.82 10.74 -10.12
C GLU A 402 9.67 11.71 -11.27
N ASP A 403 10.30 12.85 -11.10
CA ASP A 403 10.28 13.95 -12.03
C ASP A 403 11.64 14.11 -12.71
N PHE A 404 11.65 14.26 -14.02
CA PHE A 404 12.85 14.43 -14.80
C PHE A 404 12.68 15.62 -15.72
N ILE A 405 13.71 16.45 -15.84
CA ILE A 405 13.71 17.62 -16.73
C ILE A 405 13.35 17.29 -18.18
N ASP A 406 13.67 16.07 -18.64
CA ASP A 406 13.29 15.56 -19.95
C ASP A 406 13.43 14.03 -20.03
N THR A 407 13.03 13.48 -21.18
CA THR A 407 13.08 12.04 -21.50
C THR A 407 14.48 11.43 -21.54
N SER A 408 15.54 12.25 -21.64
CA SER A 408 16.94 11.80 -21.68
C SER A 408 17.60 11.77 -20.30
N SER A 409 17.04 12.50 -19.33
CA SER A 409 17.59 12.58 -17.98
C SER A 409 17.50 11.24 -17.23
N THR A 410 18.60 10.92 -16.54
CA THR A 410 18.72 9.71 -15.70
C THR A 410 18.68 10.01 -14.21
N THR A 411 18.63 11.29 -13.82
CA THR A 411 18.58 11.71 -12.42
C THR A 411 17.29 12.47 -12.16
N PRO A 412 16.47 12.02 -11.20
CA PRO A 412 15.24 12.72 -10.90
C PRO A 412 15.54 14.05 -10.21
N MET A 413 14.74 15.07 -10.52
CA MET A 413 14.73 16.38 -9.85
C MET A 413 13.95 16.33 -8.55
N SER A 414 12.96 15.44 -8.46
CA SER A 414 12.18 15.23 -7.26
C SER A 414 11.56 13.84 -7.27
N SER A 415 11.07 13.40 -6.11
CA SER A 415 10.40 12.10 -5.96
C SER A 415 9.30 12.18 -4.91
N VAL A 416 8.11 11.73 -5.27
CA VAL A 416 6.94 11.67 -4.40
C VAL A 416 6.55 10.19 -4.15
N PRO A 417 6.60 9.71 -2.90
CA PRO A 417 6.23 8.35 -2.56
C PRO A 417 4.71 8.18 -2.60
N VAL A 418 4.24 7.06 -3.13
CA VAL A 418 2.84 6.64 -3.10
C VAL A 418 2.78 5.24 -2.53
N GLN A 419 2.16 5.09 -1.36
CA GLN A 419 1.88 3.80 -0.73
C GLN A 419 0.39 3.59 -0.51
N PHE A 420 -0.13 2.42 -0.84
CA PHE A 420 -1.54 2.08 -0.66
C PHE A 420 -1.77 0.57 -0.62
N LEU A 421 -2.99 0.17 -0.25
CA LEU A 421 -3.40 -1.23 -0.17
C LEU A 421 -4.21 -1.68 -1.40
N ILE A 422 -4.07 -2.95 -1.75
CA ILE A 422 -4.99 -3.64 -2.66
C ILE A 422 -5.68 -4.77 -1.88
N TYR A 423 -7.00 -4.80 -1.88
CA TYR A 423 -7.80 -5.89 -1.31
C TYR A 423 -8.35 -6.80 -2.41
N VAL A 424 -8.12 -8.11 -2.25
CA VAL A 424 -8.66 -9.11 -3.18
C VAL A 424 -10.03 -9.57 -2.69
N GLN A 425 -11.07 -9.24 -3.44
CA GLN A 425 -12.45 -9.63 -3.17
C GLN A 425 -12.73 -11.02 -3.75
N SER A 426 -13.67 -11.73 -3.13
CA SER A 426 -14.25 -12.93 -3.72
C SER A 426 -14.94 -12.62 -5.04
N GLN A 427 -15.13 -13.63 -5.88
CA GLN A 427 -15.93 -13.48 -7.09
C GLN A 427 -17.35 -13.03 -6.68
N PRO A 428 -17.86 -11.92 -7.24
CA PRO A 428 -19.17 -11.42 -6.83
C PRO A 428 -20.24 -12.43 -7.29
N ALA A 429 -21.26 -12.62 -6.44
CA ALA A 429 -22.40 -13.47 -6.77
C ALA A 429 -23.19 -12.95 -7.99
N CYS A 430 -23.09 -11.64 -8.26
CA CYS A 430 -23.65 -10.99 -9.42
C CYS A 430 -22.55 -10.39 -10.29
N SER A 431 -22.67 -10.56 -11.61
CA SER A 431 -21.71 -10.03 -12.58
C SER A 431 -21.97 -8.56 -12.97
N LEU A 432 -23.11 -7.98 -12.55
CA LEU A 432 -23.46 -6.60 -12.85
C LEU A 432 -22.92 -5.68 -11.76
N GLU A 433 -22.15 -4.68 -12.16
CA GLU A 433 -21.60 -3.68 -11.26
C GLU A 433 -22.69 -2.67 -10.84
N PRO A 434 -22.67 -2.14 -9.61
CA PRO A 434 -23.58 -1.09 -9.20
C PRO A 434 -23.36 0.20 -9.99
N LEU A 435 -24.44 0.89 -10.33
CA LEU A 435 -24.39 2.17 -11.03
C LEU A 435 -24.52 3.33 -10.04
N ILE A 436 -23.47 4.14 -9.86
CA ILE A 436 -23.60 5.43 -9.18
C ILE A 436 -24.25 6.42 -10.15
N ILE A 437 -25.30 7.11 -9.69
CA ILE A 437 -25.93 8.19 -10.43
C ILE A 437 -25.17 9.47 -10.09
N PRO A 438 -24.37 10.03 -11.02
CA PRO A 438 -23.65 11.27 -10.77
C PRO A 438 -24.62 12.44 -10.59
N LEU A 439 -24.13 13.53 -9.99
CA LEU A 439 -24.88 14.78 -10.00
C LEU A 439 -24.92 15.30 -11.44
N ASP A 440 -26.12 15.61 -11.96
CA ASP A 440 -26.33 16.01 -13.36
C ASP A 440 -25.51 17.25 -13.78
N ARG A 441 -25.04 18.07 -12.82
CA ARG A 441 -24.19 19.26 -13.01
C ARG A 441 -23.31 19.51 -11.79
N CYS A 442 -22.28 20.35 -11.95
CA CYS A 442 -21.57 20.92 -10.81
C CYS A 442 -22.57 21.68 -9.92
N LEU A 443 -22.60 21.31 -8.64
CA LEU A 443 -23.45 21.96 -7.65
C LEU A 443 -22.75 23.24 -7.19
N GLU A 444 -23.30 24.40 -7.56
CA GLU A 444 -22.83 25.67 -7.04
C GLU A 444 -23.20 25.80 -5.56
N VAL A 445 -22.21 26.15 -4.74
CA VAL A 445 -22.37 26.28 -3.29
C VAL A 445 -21.80 27.62 -2.84
N GLN A 446 -22.39 28.19 -1.79
CA GLN A 446 -21.94 29.45 -1.20
C GLN A 446 -21.17 29.20 0.10
N VAL A 447 -20.09 29.95 0.30
CA VAL A 447 -19.33 29.93 1.55
C VAL A 447 -20.23 30.29 2.73
N GLY A 448 -20.14 29.51 3.81
CA GLY A 448 -20.91 29.69 5.04
C GLY A 448 -22.35 29.16 4.99
N VAL A 449 -22.83 28.69 3.83
CA VAL A 449 -24.19 28.17 3.67
C VAL A 449 -24.16 26.65 3.69
N SER A 450 -24.89 26.04 4.63
CA SER A 450 -25.03 24.58 4.70
C SER A 450 -25.87 24.08 3.53
N ILE A 451 -25.34 23.08 2.81
CA ILE A 451 -26.02 22.40 1.72
C ILE A 451 -26.17 20.92 2.02
N SER A 452 -27.23 20.31 1.47
CA SER A 452 -27.38 18.86 1.46
C SER A 452 -27.84 18.34 0.12
N PHE A 453 -27.29 17.20 -0.30
CA PHE A 453 -27.70 16.48 -1.52
C PHE A 453 -27.65 14.97 -1.29
N ASN A 454 -28.43 14.23 -2.08
CA ASN A 454 -28.40 12.76 -2.06
C ASN A 454 -27.55 12.27 -3.23
N LEU A 455 -26.56 11.43 -2.92
CA LEU A 455 -25.90 10.62 -3.93
C LEU A 455 -26.60 9.26 -4.00
N SER A 456 -27.05 8.87 -5.18
CA SER A 456 -27.81 7.64 -5.39
C SER A 456 -26.97 6.59 -6.10
N ALA A 457 -27.20 5.32 -5.77
CA ALA A 457 -26.64 4.19 -6.47
C ALA A 457 -27.73 3.14 -6.75
N ILE A 458 -27.65 2.48 -7.90
CA ILE A 458 -28.59 1.47 -8.35
C ILE A 458 -27.89 0.11 -8.28
N ASN A 459 -28.50 -0.81 -7.55
CA ASN A 459 -28.18 -2.22 -7.62
C ASN A 459 -28.81 -2.81 -8.89
N LEU A 460 -28.00 -3.14 -9.88
CA LEU A 460 -28.47 -3.74 -11.14
C LEU A 460 -28.75 -5.24 -11.00
N CYS A 461 -28.44 -5.83 -9.85
CA CYS A 461 -28.68 -7.23 -9.55
C CYS A 461 -30.03 -7.44 -8.85
N THR A 462 -30.55 -8.66 -8.92
CA THR A 462 -31.69 -9.05 -8.10
C THR A 462 -31.31 -8.90 -6.61
N PRO A 463 -32.13 -8.24 -5.76
CA PRO A 463 -31.81 -8.04 -4.34
C PRO A 463 -31.60 -9.31 -3.52
N SER A 464 -32.04 -10.47 -4.03
CA SER A 464 -31.79 -11.78 -3.42
C SER A 464 -30.40 -12.36 -3.71
N VAL A 465 -29.69 -11.81 -4.71
CA VAL A 465 -28.36 -12.28 -5.16
C VAL A 465 -27.25 -11.41 -4.61
N ALA A 466 -27.43 -10.10 -4.69
CA ALA A 466 -26.49 -9.12 -4.15
C ALA A 466 -27.27 -7.92 -3.62
N THR A 467 -26.80 -7.33 -2.54
CA THR A 467 -27.38 -6.10 -1.98
C THR A 467 -26.32 -5.02 -1.88
N LEU A 468 -26.72 -3.77 -2.15
CA LEU A 468 -25.82 -2.63 -1.94
C LEU A 468 -25.72 -2.40 -0.44
N THR A 469 -24.50 -2.47 0.07
CA THR A 469 -24.22 -2.40 1.51
C THR A 469 -23.59 -1.08 1.90
N ASP A 470 -22.94 -0.38 0.97
CA ASP A 470 -22.43 0.97 1.22
C ASP A 470 -22.23 1.80 -0.06
N ILE A 471 -22.23 3.12 0.08
CA ILE A 471 -21.65 4.06 -0.89
C ILE A 471 -20.43 4.68 -0.21
N VAL A 472 -19.26 4.12 -0.49
CA VAL A 472 -18.03 4.49 0.19
C VAL A 472 -17.48 5.80 -0.37
N VAL A 473 -17.11 6.73 0.51
CA VAL A 473 -16.34 7.93 0.15
C VAL A 473 -14.85 7.61 0.14
N LEU A 474 -14.26 7.61 -1.06
CA LEU A 474 -12.85 7.37 -1.32
C LEU A 474 -12.01 8.64 -1.10
N SER A 475 -12.49 9.78 -1.61
CA SER A 475 -11.92 11.10 -1.39
C SER A 475 -13.05 12.06 -1.07
N GLY A 476 -13.01 12.66 0.12
CA GLY A 476 -14.04 13.55 0.64
C GLY A 476 -13.64 15.01 0.56
N ILE A 477 -14.64 15.89 0.69
CA ILE A 477 -14.43 17.34 0.86
C ILE A 477 -14.31 17.60 2.37
N THR A 478 -13.29 18.35 2.79
CA THR A 478 -13.06 18.64 4.22
C THR A 478 -14.30 19.28 4.85
N GLY A 479 -14.73 18.74 6.00
CA GLY A 479 -15.93 19.20 6.71
C GLY A 479 -17.26 18.71 6.14
N MET A 480 -17.25 17.94 5.04
CA MET A 480 -18.42 17.24 4.54
C MET A 480 -18.70 16.01 5.41
N THR A 481 -19.97 15.80 5.73
CA THR A 481 -20.46 14.64 6.48
C THR A 481 -21.50 13.89 5.65
N HIS A 482 -21.75 12.63 5.96
CA HIS A 482 -22.75 11.83 5.27
C HIS A 482 -23.58 10.99 6.25
N SER A 483 -24.80 10.65 5.84
CA SER A 483 -25.66 9.71 6.55
C SER A 483 -25.19 8.26 6.36
N ASN A 484 -25.84 7.33 7.04
CA ASN A 484 -25.79 5.92 6.65
C ASN A 484 -26.50 5.72 5.31
N LEU A 485 -26.17 4.62 4.64
CA LEU A 485 -26.87 4.16 3.44
C LEU A 485 -28.36 3.96 3.75
N THR A 486 -29.22 4.55 2.93
CA THR A 486 -30.67 4.40 3.02
C THR A 486 -31.20 3.81 1.73
N HIS A 487 -32.25 3.03 1.82
CA HIS A 487 -32.89 2.38 0.69
C HIS A 487 -34.15 3.14 0.28
N SER A 488 -34.43 3.19 -1.03
CA SER A 488 -35.63 3.87 -1.54
C SER A 488 -36.88 3.06 -1.23
N SER A 489 -37.85 3.71 -0.57
CA SER A 489 -39.17 3.11 -0.29
C SER A 489 -40.00 2.85 -1.56
N THR A 490 -39.65 3.47 -2.68
CA THR A 490 -40.40 3.35 -3.94
C THR A 490 -39.76 2.38 -4.94
N ASN A 491 -38.45 2.16 -4.85
CA ASN A 491 -37.74 1.26 -5.75
C ASN A 491 -36.67 0.47 -4.98
N SER A 492 -36.86 -0.85 -4.93
CA SER A 492 -35.99 -1.70 -4.14
C SER A 492 -34.56 -1.89 -4.67
N SER A 493 -34.27 -1.33 -5.85
CA SER A 493 -32.94 -1.36 -6.45
C SER A 493 -32.16 -0.07 -6.18
N ILE A 494 -32.80 0.98 -5.64
CA ILE A 494 -32.18 2.29 -5.44
C ILE A 494 -31.80 2.48 -3.98
N TYR A 495 -30.54 2.87 -3.77
CA TYR A 495 -30.00 3.27 -2.48
C TYR A 495 -29.48 4.69 -2.61
N TYR A 496 -29.46 5.42 -1.50
CA TYR A 496 -28.92 6.77 -1.46
C TYR A 496 -28.24 7.06 -0.12
N MET A 497 -27.30 7.99 -0.17
CA MET A 497 -26.61 8.52 0.99
C MET A 497 -26.71 10.04 0.96
N LYS A 498 -27.14 10.64 2.07
CA LYS A 498 -27.29 12.10 2.18
C LYS A 498 -25.97 12.71 2.62
N PHE A 499 -25.43 13.61 1.82
CA PHE A 499 -24.27 14.42 2.14
C PHE A 499 -24.68 15.77 2.68
N THR A 500 -23.95 16.28 3.67
CA THR A 500 -24.15 17.61 4.27
C THR A 500 -22.81 18.31 4.41
N TRP A 501 -22.73 19.57 3.97
CA TRP A 501 -21.49 20.34 3.98
C TRP A 501 -21.75 21.84 4.12
N THR A 502 -20.92 22.53 4.89
CA THR A 502 -20.90 24.00 5.00
C THR A 502 -19.54 24.51 4.52
N PRO A 503 -19.41 25.00 3.27
CA PRO A 503 -18.15 25.42 2.71
C PRO A 503 -17.51 26.56 3.51
N GLN A 504 -16.20 26.52 3.70
CA GLN A 504 -15.42 27.56 4.35
C GLN A 504 -14.71 28.44 3.32
N ALA A 505 -14.31 29.66 3.72
CA ALA A 505 -13.69 30.63 2.81
C ALA A 505 -12.36 30.11 2.20
N ASN A 506 -11.65 29.24 2.92
CA ASN A 506 -10.45 28.57 2.42
C ASN A 506 -10.74 27.38 1.48
N GLN A 507 -12.01 27.13 1.12
CA GLN A 507 -12.44 26.06 0.21
C GLN A 507 -13.05 26.62 -1.10
N ILE A 508 -12.85 27.90 -1.39
CA ILE A 508 -13.28 28.52 -2.65
C ILE A 508 -12.56 27.84 -3.82
N GLY A 509 -13.33 27.41 -4.83
CA GLY A 509 -12.83 26.72 -6.02
C GLY A 509 -13.61 25.43 -6.31
N SER A 510 -13.12 24.67 -7.30
CA SER A 510 -13.71 23.36 -7.62
C SER A 510 -13.41 22.36 -6.52
N GLN A 511 -14.45 21.66 -6.07
CA GLN A 511 -14.34 20.59 -5.09
C GLN A 511 -14.78 19.26 -5.73
N GLN A 512 -14.07 18.18 -5.42
CA GLN A 512 -14.33 16.85 -5.98
C GLN A 512 -14.63 15.85 -4.87
N LEU A 513 -15.63 15.01 -5.11
CA LEU A 513 -16.02 13.90 -4.24
C LEU A 513 -15.86 12.60 -5.04
N CYS A 514 -15.03 11.69 -4.56
CA CYS A 514 -14.86 10.37 -5.18
C CYS A 514 -15.54 9.32 -4.33
N THR A 515 -16.43 8.52 -4.93
CA THR A 515 -17.18 7.46 -4.24
C THR A 515 -17.22 6.17 -5.04
N VAL A 516 -17.45 5.04 -4.34
CA VAL A 516 -17.67 3.72 -4.94
C VAL A 516 -18.86 3.06 -4.25
N ALA A 517 -19.74 2.44 -5.04
CA ALA A 517 -20.85 1.66 -4.53
C ALA A 517 -20.40 0.22 -4.29
N TYR A 518 -20.67 -0.29 -3.09
CA TYR A 518 -20.20 -1.60 -2.65
C TYR A 518 -21.37 -2.57 -2.46
N THR A 519 -21.30 -3.73 -3.12
CA THR A 519 -22.27 -4.83 -2.98
C THR A 519 -21.68 -6.01 -2.27
N ARG A 520 -22.54 -6.76 -1.57
CA ARG A 520 -22.20 -8.06 -0.97
C ARG A 520 -23.18 -9.13 -1.39
#